data_AF-A0A951S4H7-F1
#
_entry.id   AF-A0A951S4H7-F1
#
_cell.length_a   1.000
_cell.length_b   1.000
_cell.length_c   1.000
_cell.angle_alpha   90.00
_cell.angle_beta   90.00
_cell.angle_gamma   90.00
#
_symmetry.space_group_name_H-M   'P 1'
#
loop_
_entity.id
_entity.type
_entity.pdbx_description
1 polymer ?
#
loop_
_entity_poly.entity_id
_entity_poly.type
_entity_poly.pdbx_seq_one_letter_code
_entity_poly.pdbx_strand_id
1 'polypeptide(L)'
;MFKVDYNLQAGFKMSKWADFLISAIRYENEVLKNSIAYLKVHHDQGAEIGAGYTWTKEEVINAMYDGKTFYTIIKEKTGEWKKGSIVALITKNGKSIITDSNSTDLDYFTNLQEL
;
A
#
# COMPACT_ATOMS: atom_id res chain seq x y z
N MET A 1 -10.49 -47.71 6.18
CA MET A 1 -10.22 -47.17 4.84
C MET A 1 -11.07 -45.92 4.67
N PHE A 2 -10.50 -44.76 5.02
CA PHE A 2 -11.22 -43.48 4.93
C PHE A 2 -10.94 -42.89 3.56
N LYS A 3 -12.00 -42.73 2.75
CA LYS A 3 -11.93 -41.93 1.53
C LYS A 3 -11.80 -40.47 1.94
N VAL A 4 -10.71 -39.84 1.52
CA VAL A 4 -10.54 -38.40 1.58
C VAL A 4 -11.07 -37.87 0.26
N ASP A 5 -12.25 -37.26 0.28
CA ASP A 5 -12.79 -36.58 -0.89
C ASP A 5 -12.03 -35.26 -1.07
N TYR A 6 -11.11 -35.25 -2.03
CA TYR A 6 -10.46 -34.02 -2.47
C TYR A 6 -11.44 -33.22 -3.33
N ASN A 7 -12.10 -32.23 -2.71
CA ASN A 7 -12.81 -31.19 -3.45
C ASN A 7 -11.80 -30.26 -4.16
N LEU A 8 -11.40 -30.67 -5.36
CA LEU A 8 -10.64 -29.88 -6.34
C LEU A 8 -11.54 -28.82 -6.99
N GLN A 9 -11.94 -27.77 -6.26
CA GLN A 9 -12.52 -26.54 -6.85
C GLN A 9 -12.21 -25.27 -6.04
N ALA A 10 -10.93 -24.99 -5.81
CA ALA A 10 -10.48 -23.63 -5.53
C ALA A 10 -9.12 -23.44 -6.23
N GLY A 11 -9.17 -23.06 -7.51
CA GLY A 11 -7.97 -22.55 -8.19
C GLY A 11 -7.32 -21.49 -7.31
N PHE A 12 -6.01 -21.59 -7.14
CA PHE A 12 -5.17 -20.80 -6.23
C PHE A 12 -5.58 -19.32 -6.22
N LYS A 13 -6.51 -18.94 -5.34
CA LYS A 13 -6.91 -17.54 -5.17
C LYS A 13 -5.74 -16.93 -4.42
N MET A 14 -4.81 -16.30 -5.14
CA MET A 14 -3.74 -15.53 -4.52
C MET A 14 -4.37 -14.63 -3.47
N SER A 15 -4.01 -14.86 -2.21
CA SER A 15 -4.57 -14.10 -1.09
C SER A 15 -4.14 -12.65 -1.25
N LYS A 16 -5.08 -11.72 -1.05
CA LYS A 16 -4.79 -10.29 -0.96
C LYS A 16 -3.65 -10.04 0.03
N TRP A 17 -2.82 -9.05 -0.28
CA TRP A 17 -1.80 -8.54 0.63
C TRP A 17 -2.37 -7.50 1.60
N ALA A 18 -3.36 -6.72 1.17
CA ALA A 18 -4.03 -5.67 1.95
C ALA A 18 -5.44 -5.36 1.37
N ASP A 19 -6.11 -4.32 1.88
CA ASP A 19 -7.27 -3.73 1.19
C ASP A 19 -6.83 -2.87 0.01
N PHE A 20 -5.72 -2.15 0.17
CA PHE A 20 -5.18 -1.18 -0.78
C PHE A 20 -3.66 -1.26 -0.93
N LEU A 21 -3.16 -0.85 -2.09
CA LEU A 21 -1.74 -0.88 -2.44
C LEU A 21 -1.28 0.49 -2.93
N ILE A 22 -0.10 0.94 -2.50
CA ILE A 22 0.45 2.26 -2.84
C ILE A 22 1.65 2.10 -3.77
N SER A 23 1.60 2.69 -4.97
CA SER A 23 2.66 2.56 -5.99
C SER A 23 3.50 3.82 -6.22
N ALA A 24 3.02 4.98 -5.79
CA ALA A 24 3.71 6.26 -5.94
C ALA A 24 3.19 7.28 -4.91
N ILE A 25 3.96 8.34 -4.67
CA ILE A 25 3.61 9.45 -3.79
C ILE A 25 3.88 10.79 -4.46
N ARG A 26 3.29 11.86 -3.94
CA ARG A 26 3.62 13.24 -4.26
C ARG A 26 3.85 14.04 -2.99
N TYR A 27 4.95 14.76 -2.85
CA TYR A 27 5.16 15.67 -1.73
C TYR A 27 4.42 17.00 -1.91
N GLU A 28 4.03 17.65 -0.81
CA GLU A 28 3.50 19.03 -0.83
C GLU A 28 4.56 20.03 -1.35
N ASN A 29 5.82 19.78 -0.99
CA ASN A 29 6.96 20.53 -1.46
C ASN A 29 8.05 19.55 -1.91
N GLU A 30 8.28 19.49 -3.22
CA GLU A 30 9.25 18.59 -3.86
C GLU A 30 10.70 18.80 -3.40
N VAL A 31 11.03 20.02 -2.96
CA VAL A 31 12.38 20.38 -2.51
C VAL A 31 12.61 19.95 -1.06
N LEU A 32 11.62 20.18 -0.20
CA LEU A 32 11.74 19.89 1.24
C LEU A 32 11.36 18.45 1.61
N LYS A 33 10.55 17.77 0.77
CA LYS A 33 10.08 16.39 0.95
C LYS A 33 9.67 16.05 2.38
N ASN A 34 8.94 16.97 2.99
CA ASN A 34 8.62 16.97 4.42
C ASN A 34 7.22 16.44 4.74
N SER A 35 6.29 16.49 3.77
CA SER A 35 4.90 16.08 3.92
C SER A 35 4.41 15.52 2.58
N ILE A 36 3.78 14.34 2.61
CA ILE A 36 3.13 13.76 1.44
C ILE A 36 1.78 14.44 1.23
N ALA A 37 1.53 14.92 0.02
CA ALA A 37 0.26 15.49 -0.42
C ALA A 37 -0.66 14.40 -0.98
N TYR A 38 -0.15 13.59 -1.91
CA TYR A 38 -0.95 12.62 -2.68
C TYR A 38 -0.28 11.26 -2.77
N LEU A 39 -1.07 10.22 -2.95
CA LEU A 39 -0.65 8.84 -3.07
C LEU A 39 -1.39 8.17 -4.22
N LYS A 40 -0.69 7.34 -4.99
CA LYS A 40 -1.31 6.49 -6.02
C LYS A 40 -1.74 5.17 -5.40
N VAL A 41 -3.04 5.04 -5.18
CA VAL A 41 -3.68 3.94 -4.44
C VAL A 41 -4.41 3.01 -5.40
N HIS A 42 -4.26 1.70 -5.21
CA HIS A 42 -4.90 0.65 -5.98
C HIS A 42 -5.70 -0.25 -5.06
N HIS A 43 -6.86 -0.74 -5.50
CA HIS A 43 -7.52 -1.84 -4.81
C HIS A 43 -6.74 -3.13 -4.98
N ASP A 44 -6.49 -3.84 -3.89
CA ASP A 44 -5.98 -5.21 -3.95
C ASP A 44 -7.16 -6.16 -4.21
N GLN A 45 -7.16 -6.81 -5.38
CA GLN A 45 -8.19 -7.77 -5.77
C GLN A 45 -7.70 -9.23 -5.60
N GLY A 46 -6.50 -9.42 -5.03
CA GLY A 46 -5.86 -10.70 -4.76
C GLY A 46 -4.99 -11.13 -5.93
N ALA A 47 -5.60 -11.74 -6.95
CA ALA A 47 -4.88 -12.17 -8.15
C ALA A 47 -4.46 -11.00 -9.04
N GLU A 48 -5.13 -9.86 -8.90
CA GLU A 48 -4.94 -8.67 -9.74
C GLU A 48 -4.86 -7.41 -8.88
N ILE A 49 -4.23 -6.39 -9.45
CA ILE A 49 -4.13 -5.05 -8.86
C ILE A 49 -5.02 -4.14 -9.70
N GLY A 50 -5.98 -3.52 -9.03
CA GLY A 50 -6.95 -2.63 -9.69
C GLY A 50 -6.31 -1.37 -10.27
N ALA A 51 -7.14 -0.56 -10.92
CA ALA A 51 -6.73 0.75 -11.40
C ALA A 51 -6.15 1.62 -10.27
N GLY A 52 -5.20 2.48 -10.63
CA GLY A 52 -4.59 3.42 -9.69
C GLY A 52 -5.39 4.71 -9.64
N TYR A 53 -5.72 5.15 -8.42
CA TYR A 53 -6.41 6.40 -8.12
C TYR A 53 -5.50 7.30 -7.30
N THR A 54 -5.63 8.61 -7.49
CA THR A 54 -4.91 9.58 -6.66
C THR A 54 -5.74 9.88 -5.43
N TRP A 55 -5.22 9.56 -4.25
CA TRP A 55 -5.80 9.93 -2.95
C TRP A 55 -4.91 10.97 -2.29
N THR A 56 -5.51 11.86 -1.51
CA THR A 56 -4.80 12.71 -0.55
C THR A 56 -4.25 11.88 0.60
N LYS A 57 -3.25 12.42 1.29
CA LYS A 57 -2.78 11.83 2.55
C LYS A 57 -3.91 11.68 3.58
N GLU A 58 -4.81 12.66 3.66
CA GLU A 58 -5.93 12.64 4.61
C GLU A 58 -6.92 11.49 4.31
N GLU A 59 -7.24 11.24 3.04
CA GLU A 59 -8.09 10.11 2.64
C GLU A 59 -7.47 8.76 3.04
N VAL A 60 -6.15 8.60 2.87
CA VAL A 60 -5.44 7.39 3.32
C VAL A 60 -5.51 7.23 4.84
N ILE A 61 -5.28 8.31 5.59
CA ILE A 61 -5.36 8.30 7.06
C ILE A 61 -6.76 7.94 7.54
N ASN A 62 -7.80 8.55 6.97
CA ASN A 62 -9.19 8.26 7.34
C ASN A 62 -9.55 6.80 7.05
N ALA A 63 -9.12 6.26 5.90
CA ALA A 63 -9.30 4.85 5.59
C ALA A 63 -8.58 3.93 6.60
N MET A 64 -7.38 4.29 7.06
CA MET A 64 -6.68 3.52 8.11
C MET A 64 -7.41 3.59 9.46
N TYR A 65 -7.99 4.74 9.83
CA TYR A 65 -8.85 4.83 11.01
C TYR A 65 -10.11 3.97 10.88
N ASP A 66 -10.65 3.79 9.67
CA ASP A 66 -11.73 2.87 9.35
C ASP A 66 -11.28 1.38 9.27
N GLY A 67 -10.02 1.09 9.64
CA GLY A 67 -9.47 -0.26 9.70
C GLY A 67 -8.98 -0.81 8.36
N LYS A 68 -8.85 0.02 7.33
CA LYS A 68 -8.28 -0.41 6.03
C LYS A 68 -6.77 -0.58 6.11
N THR A 69 -6.28 -1.63 5.48
CA THR A 69 -4.87 -2.02 5.47
C THR A 69 -4.19 -1.66 4.15
N PHE A 70 -2.91 -1.28 4.23
CA PHE A 70 -2.13 -0.81 3.09
C PHE A 70 -0.74 -1.45 3.04
N TYR A 71 -0.31 -1.80 1.84
CA TYR A 71 1.08 -2.15 1.52
C TYR A 71 1.58 -1.27 0.38
N THR A 72 2.90 -1.03 0.31
CA THR A 72 3.50 -0.49 -0.90
C THR A 72 3.65 -1.57 -1.97
N ILE A 73 3.69 -1.16 -3.24
CA ILE A 73 4.00 -2.05 -4.37
C ILE A 73 4.97 -1.36 -5.33
N ILE A 74 5.83 -2.16 -5.95
CA ILE A 74 6.82 -1.68 -6.91
C ILE A 74 6.59 -2.43 -8.22
N LYS A 75 6.55 -1.69 -9.33
CA LYS A 75 6.48 -2.29 -10.66
C LYS A 75 7.88 -2.67 -11.10
N GLU A 76 8.12 -3.96 -11.28
CA GLU A 76 9.39 -4.46 -11.79
C GLU A 76 9.51 -4.17 -13.30
N LYS A 77 10.74 -4.27 -13.84
CA LYS A 77 11.01 -4.03 -15.26
C LYS A 77 10.25 -4.99 -16.19
N THR A 78 9.87 -6.17 -15.68
CA THR A 78 9.04 -7.17 -16.35
C THR A 78 7.58 -6.72 -16.50
N GLY A 79 7.17 -5.66 -15.79
CA GLY A 79 5.80 -5.19 -15.72
C GLY A 79 4.99 -5.82 -14.59
N GLU A 80 5.54 -6.80 -13.88
CA GLU A 80 4.91 -7.44 -12.73
C GLU A 80 4.99 -6.54 -11.49
N TRP A 81 3.99 -6.67 -10.62
CA TRP A 81 3.97 -5.97 -9.35
C TRP A 81 4.54 -6.83 -8.24
N LYS A 82 5.41 -6.24 -7.44
CA LYS A 82 5.98 -6.86 -6.26
C LYS A 82 5.47 -6.19 -4.99
N LYS A 83 5.11 -7.02 -4.01
CA LYS A 83 4.76 -6.56 -2.66
C LYS A 83 5.96 -5.85 -2.02
N GLY A 84 5.73 -4.63 -1.55
CA GLY A 84 6.67 -3.85 -0.77
C GLY A 84 6.41 -3.99 0.73
N SER A 85 6.59 -2.88 1.44
CA SER A 85 6.51 -2.79 2.90
C SER A 85 5.09 -2.51 3.36
N ILE A 86 4.77 -2.89 4.61
CA ILE A 86 3.53 -2.46 5.25
C ILE A 86 3.56 -0.94 5.43
N VAL A 87 2.42 -0.30 5.21
CA VAL A 87 2.25 1.12 5.51
C VAL A 87 1.70 1.25 6.92
N ALA A 88 2.38 2.03 7.76
CA ALA A 88 1.98 2.29 9.12
C ALA A 88 1.51 3.74 9.30
N LEU A 89 0.48 3.92 10.12
CA LEU A 89 0.07 5.20 10.67
C LEU A 89 0.69 5.36 12.05
N ILE A 90 1.52 6.38 12.23
CA ILE A 90 2.13 6.71 13.53
C ILE A 90 1.81 8.15 13.92
N THR A 91 1.85 8.44 15.22
CA THR A 91 1.72 9.80 15.74
C THR A 91 3.07 10.29 16.26
N LYS A 92 3.55 11.42 15.76
CA LYS A 92 4.79 12.07 16.21
C LYS A 92 4.53 13.55 16.41
N ASN A 93 4.84 14.06 17.61
CA ASN A 93 4.60 15.46 18.00
C ASN A 93 3.13 15.92 17.74
N GLY A 94 2.16 15.02 17.96
CA GLY A 94 0.74 15.30 17.72
C GLY A 94 0.30 15.32 16.26
N LYS A 95 1.20 15.03 15.30
CA LYS A 95 0.88 14.90 13.86
C LYS A 95 0.84 13.44 13.43
N SER A 96 -0.15 13.10 12.61
CA SER A 96 -0.24 11.79 11.94
C SER A 96 0.73 11.71 10.77
N ILE A 97 1.53 10.65 10.75
CA ILE A 97 2.56 10.35 9.74
C ILE A 97 2.24 8.99 9.13
N ILE A 98 2.31 8.91 7.80
CA ILE A 98 2.25 7.65 7.05
C ILE A 98 3.66 7.32 6.56
N THR A 99 4.12 6.12 6.87
CA THR A 99 5.48 5.67 6.52
C THR A 99 5.48 4.19 6.18
N ASP A 100 6.47 3.75 5.42
CA ASP A 100 6.81 2.33 5.41
C ASP A 100 7.58 1.92 6.68
N SER A 101 7.56 0.63 6.99
CA SER A 101 8.26 0.05 8.13
C SER A 101 9.80 0.20 8.10
N ASN A 102 10.37 0.78 7.05
CA ASN A 102 11.81 0.97 6.90
C ASN A 102 12.25 2.41 7.25
N SER A 103 11.32 3.30 7.58
CA SER A 103 11.55 4.73 7.82
C SER A 103 11.01 5.14 9.20
N THR A 104 11.84 5.77 10.05
CA THR A 104 11.50 6.12 11.44
C THR A 104 11.18 7.58 11.68
N ASP A 105 11.38 8.50 10.73
CA ASP A 105 11.43 9.92 11.10
C ASP A 105 10.61 10.95 10.32
N LEU A 106 10.05 10.65 9.15
CA LEU A 106 9.21 11.57 8.35
C LEU A 106 8.18 10.79 7.48
N ASP A 107 7.23 11.48 6.83
CA ASP A 107 6.37 10.89 5.79
C ASP A 107 7.24 10.50 4.58
N TYR A 108 7.91 9.36 4.65
CA TYR A 108 8.87 8.94 3.64
C TYR A 108 8.67 7.47 3.29
N PHE A 109 8.66 7.19 1.99
CA PHE A 109 8.64 5.84 1.45
C PHE A 109 9.92 5.64 0.65
N THR A 110 10.73 4.66 1.06
CA THR A 110 12.11 4.53 0.53
C THR A 110 12.14 4.12 -0.94
N ASN A 111 11.13 3.36 -1.37
CA ASN A 111 11.15 2.67 -2.66
C ASN A 111 9.99 3.08 -3.60
N LEU A 112 9.31 4.20 -3.32
CA LEU A 112 8.24 4.70 -4.17
C LEU A 112 8.71 5.79 -5.12
N GLN A 113 8.11 5.80 -6.31
CA GLN A 113 8.33 6.86 -7.31
C GLN A 113 7.52 8.10 -6.97
N GLU A 114 7.98 9.27 -7.43
CA GLU A 114 7.22 10.52 -7.40
C GLU A 114 6.17 10.52 -8.51
N LEU A 115 4.98 11.05 -8.23
CA LEU A 115 3.85 11.20 -9.16
C LEU A 115 4.06 12.29 -10.22
#